data_AF-A0A6I3QRV5-F1
#
_entry.id   AF-A0A6I3QRV5-F1
#
_cell.length_a   1.000
_cell.length_b   1.000
_cell.length_c   1.000
_cell.angle_alpha   90.00
_cell.angle_beta   90.00
_cell.angle_gamma   90.00
#
_symmetry.space_group_name_H-M   'P 1'
#
loop_
_entity.id
_entity.type
_entity.pdbx_description
1 polymer ?
#
loop_
_entity_poly.entity_id
_entity_poly.type
_entity_poly.pdbx_seq_one_letter_code
_entity_poly.pdbx_strand_id
1 'polypeptide(L)'
;MHLRKGIGAVILAGAVAVSAAPTAYCNDTGTEPIERPGWTLVFQEEFNDAVLNPAKFSDSYMPHWTTPEQSLAHYDVVDGILSLRIDKETQGPWWAFDDVQKISSIQTGMRDGMHNFWDTCTITDHHRAVTNFETKYGYFELRARVPHDGGLHSAWWMIGTEARADETAEIDVFEICGPDVKAGKSRVRVSVHPWTDGGCKEQSLDYYPACDVSQDFHVYGLF
;
A
#
# COMPACT_ATOMS: atom_id res chain seq x y z
N MET A 1 -71.04 2.45 7.27
CA MET A 1 -69.70 1.81 7.22
C MET A 1 -69.09 2.15 5.87
N HIS A 2 -68.09 3.04 5.82
CA HIS A 2 -66.91 3.03 4.90
C HIS A 2 -66.13 4.34 5.07
N LEU A 3 -64.80 4.17 5.16
CA LEU A 3 -63.79 5.04 5.74
C LEU A 3 -63.51 6.34 4.96
N ARG A 4 -63.24 7.43 5.70
CA ARG A 4 -62.45 8.57 5.21
C ARG A 4 -60.96 8.19 5.25
N LYS A 5 -60.27 8.22 4.11
CA LYS A 5 -58.80 8.09 4.05
C LYS A 5 -58.16 9.43 4.40
N GLY A 6 -57.40 9.47 5.50
CA GLY A 6 -56.49 10.58 5.81
C GLY A 6 -55.19 10.40 5.02
N ILE A 7 -54.77 11.44 4.32
CA ILE A 7 -53.46 11.51 3.67
C ILE A 7 -52.47 11.96 4.73
N GLY A 8 -51.62 11.03 5.20
CA GLY A 8 -50.48 11.34 6.04
C GLY A 8 -49.32 11.81 5.16
N ALA A 9 -48.89 13.06 5.32
CA ALA A 9 -47.64 13.55 4.76
C ALA A 9 -46.48 12.93 5.55
N VAL A 10 -45.70 12.07 4.89
CA VAL A 10 -44.44 11.57 5.42
C VAL A 10 -43.37 12.62 5.11
N ILE A 11 -42.89 13.29 6.15
CA ILE A 11 -41.67 14.12 6.06
C ILE A 11 -40.50 13.15 6.18
N LEU A 12 -39.86 12.84 5.05
CA LEU A 12 -38.58 12.13 5.04
C LEU A 12 -37.50 13.14 5.47
N ALA A 13 -37.06 13.07 6.72
CA ALA A 13 -35.84 13.73 7.15
C ALA A 13 -34.66 12.94 6.54
N GLY A 14 -34.08 13.45 5.46
CA GLY A 14 -32.84 12.93 4.90
C GLY A 14 -31.71 13.16 5.89
N ALA A 15 -31.16 12.09 6.44
CA ALA A 15 -29.91 12.16 7.18
C ALA A 15 -28.80 12.52 6.19
N VAL A 16 -28.29 13.75 6.30
CA VAL A 16 -27.04 14.13 5.64
C VAL A 16 -25.94 13.36 6.36
N ALA A 17 -25.38 12.35 5.71
CA ALA A 17 -24.14 11.73 6.15
C ALA A 17 -23.05 12.80 6.06
N VAL A 18 -22.68 13.36 7.20
CA VAL A 18 -21.47 14.18 7.31
C VAL A 18 -20.32 13.21 7.10
N SER A 19 -19.66 13.26 5.94
CA SER A 19 -18.38 12.59 5.76
C SER A 19 -17.43 13.18 6.79
N ALA A 20 -17.08 12.41 7.82
CA ALA A 20 -16.02 12.80 8.73
C ALA A 20 -14.78 13.13 7.88
N ALA A 21 -14.17 14.28 8.14
CA ALA A 21 -12.92 14.61 7.46
C ALA A 21 -11.92 13.48 7.71
N PRO A 22 -11.12 13.12 6.70
CA PRO A 22 -10.12 12.07 6.83
C PRO A 22 -9.23 12.31 8.06
N THR A 23 -9.17 11.35 8.99
CA THR A 23 -8.47 11.52 10.27
C THR A 23 -7.04 10.98 10.17
N ALA A 24 -6.06 11.83 10.45
CA ALA A 24 -4.67 11.43 10.65
C ALA A 24 -4.25 11.80 12.07
N TYR A 25 -3.63 10.85 12.79
CA TYR A 25 -3.21 11.02 14.17
C TYR A 25 -1.70 10.80 14.30
N CYS A 26 -1.10 11.47 15.28
CA CYS A 26 0.34 11.48 15.50
C CYS A 26 0.79 10.68 16.72
N ASN A 27 -0.16 10.06 17.44
CA ASN A 27 0.17 9.28 18.62
C ASN A 27 0.72 7.92 18.21
N ASP A 28 1.78 7.45 18.87
CA ASP A 28 2.12 6.03 18.90
C ASP A 28 0.95 5.31 19.56
N THR A 29 0.14 4.61 18.76
CA THR A 29 -0.97 3.81 19.29
C THR A 29 -0.48 2.48 19.85
N GLY A 30 0.84 2.23 19.86
CA GLY A 30 1.41 0.93 20.16
C GLY A 30 1.09 -0.07 19.06
N THR A 31 1.18 -1.35 19.37
CA THR A 31 0.58 -2.40 18.54
C THR A 31 -0.92 -2.47 18.83
N GLU A 32 -1.74 -2.28 17.81
CA GLU A 32 -3.19 -2.48 17.93
C GLU A 32 -3.49 -3.94 18.31
N PRO A 33 -4.61 -4.23 19.00
CA PRO A 33 -5.00 -5.60 19.30
C PRO A 33 -5.11 -6.44 18.02
N ILE A 34 -4.45 -7.60 18.01
CA ILE A 34 -4.55 -8.59 16.92
C ILE A 34 -6.01 -9.04 16.75
N GLU A 35 -6.72 -9.23 17.87
CA GLU A 35 -8.13 -9.59 17.87
C GLU A 35 -9.02 -8.37 17.67
N ARG A 36 -9.79 -8.38 16.57
CA ARG A 36 -10.80 -7.37 16.26
C ARG A 36 -12.19 -8.00 16.31
N PRO A 37 -13.07 -7.60 17.26
CA PRO A 37 -14.41 -8.15 17.34
C PRO A 37 -15.17 -8.04 16.00
N GLY A 38 -15.72 -9.16 15.53
CA GLY A 38 -16.43 -9.23 14.25
C GLY A 38 -15.55 -9.48 13.02
N TRP A 39 -14.23 -9.54 13.18
CA TRP A 39 -13.27 -9.86 12.12
C TRP A 39 -12.60 -11.21 12.35
N THR A 40 -12.12 -11.83 11.28
CA THR A 40 -11.27 -13.03 11.32
C THR A 40 -9.92 -12.68 10.72
N LEU A 41 -8.84 -12.93 11.47
CA LEU A 41 -7.48 -12.74 10.98
C LEU A 41 -7.14 -13.82 9.96
N VAL A 42 -6.72 -13.41 8.76
CA VAL A 42 -6.38 -14.33 7.65
C VAL A 42 -4.93 -14.20 7.17
N PHE A 43 -4.26 -13.10 7.51
CA PHE A 43 -2.85 -12.85 7.20
C PHE A 43 -2.25 -11.97 8.29
N GLN A 44 -1.01 -12.26 8.67
CA GLN A 44 -0.26 -11.50 9.66
C GLN A 44 1.23 -11.76 9.44
N GLU A 45 2.06 -10.73 9.54
CA GLU A 45 3.51 -10.85 9.67
C GLU A 45 4.02 -9.82 10.67
N GLU A 46 4.76 -10.29 11.68
CA GLU A 46 5.30 -9.48 12.77
C GLU A 46 6.82 -9.30 12.66
N PHE A 47 7.46 -9.97 11.69
CA PHE A 47 8.90 -9.89 11.43
C PHE A 47 9.79 -10.26 12.64
N ASN A 48 9.28 -11.15 13.51
CA ASN A 48 10.00 -11.63 14.69
C ASN A 48 11.08 -12.68 14.36
N ASP A 49 10.99 -13.31 13.19
CA ASP A 49 11.99 -14.24 12.70
C ASP A 49 13.19 -13.47 12.12
N ALA A 50 14.40 -14.02 12.25
CA ALA A 50 15.63 -13.37 11.75
C ALA A 50 15.72 -13.30 10.21
N VAL A 51 14.79 -13.93 9.50
CA VAL A 51 14.74 -13.99 8.04
C VAL A 51 13.31 -13.76 7.56
N LEU A 52 13.16 -13.10 6.41
CA LEU A 52 11.86 -12.91 5.77
C LEU A 52 11.23 -14.28 5.45
N ASN A 53 9.94 -14.43 5.73
CA ASN A 53 9.24 -15.67 5.48
C ASN A 53 8.89 -15.83 3.98
N PRO A 54 9.55 -16.74 3.23
CA PRO A 54 9.32 -16.89 1.79
C PRO A 54 7.96 -17.50 1.45
N ALA A 55 7.25 -18.05 2.43
CA ALA A 55 5.87 -18.50 2.25
C ALA A 55 4.87 -17.33 2.24
N LYS A 56 5.25 -16.15 2.73
CA LYS A 56 4.41 -14.95 2.76
C LYS A 56 4.85 -13.85 1.79
N PHE A 57 6.15 -13.74 1.54
CA PHE A 57 6.71 -12.67 0.72
C PHE A 57 7.78 -13.18 -0.24
N SER A 58 7.85 -12.58 -1.41
CA SER A 58 9.02 -12.54 -2.26
C SER A 58 9.78 -11.23 -2.03
N ASP A 59 11.10 -11.31 -1.97
CA ASP A 59 12.01 -10.16 -1.87
C ASP A 59 12.62 -9.75 -3.22
N SER A 60 12.00 -10.19 -4.31
CA SER A 60 12.37 -9.83 -5.67
C SER A 60 11.25 -8.98 -6.25
N TYR A 61 11.48 -7.68 -6.40
CA TYR A 61 10.46 -6.72 -6.83
C TYR A 61 10.26 -6.76 -8.35
N MET A 62 9.05 -7.15 -8.77
CA MET A 62 8.61 -7.25 -10.18
C MET A 62 9.74 -7.64 -11.15
N PRO A 63 10.37 -8.81 -10.95
CA PRO A 63 11.62 -9.15 -11.61
C PRO A 63 11.50 -9.28 -13.12
N HIS A 64 10.29 -9.51 -13.65
CA HIS A 64 10.01 -9.56 -15.08
C HIS A 64 10.30 -8.25 -15.82
N TRP A 65 10.41 -7.13 -15.10
CA TRP A 65 10.76 -5.81 -15.64
C TRP A 65 12.27 -5.50 -15.55
N THR A 66 13.07 -6.40 -14.96
CA THR A 66 14.50 -6.19 -14.74
C THR A 66 15.31 -7.50 -14.76
N THR A 67 16.53 -7.51 -14.23
CA THR A 67 17.29 -8.74 -13.99
C THR A 67 17.01 -9.30 -12.59
N PRO A 68 17.19 -10.62 -12.37
CA PRO A 68 17.06 -11.20 -11.04
C PRO A 68 17.87 -10.44 -9.98
N GLU A 69 19.10 -10.06 -10.27
CA GLU A 69 19.99 -9.38 -9.33
C GLU A 69 19.50 -7.97 -8.98
N GLN A 70 19.02 -7.21 -9.97
CA GLN A 70 18.50 -5.84 -9.78
C GLN A 70 17.13 -5.80 -9.10
N SER A 71 16.38 -6.91 -9.15
CA SER A 71 15.09 -7.04 -8.48
C SER A 71 15.20 -7.27 -6.97
N LEU A 72 16.35 -7.75 -6.48
CA LEU A 72 16.49 -8.15 -5.07
C LEU A 72 16.41 -6.94 -4.14
N ALA A 73 15.54 -7.05 -3.14
CA ALA A 73 15.44 -6.07 -2.08
C ALA A 73 16.64 -6.13 -1.16
N HIS A 74 17.13 -4.95 -0.77
CA HIS A 74 18.09 -4.81 0.30
C HIS A 74 17.33 -4.51 1.59
N TYR A 75 17.44 -5.40 2.57
CA TYR A 75 16.72 -5.26 3.84
C TYR A 75 17.43 -5.94 5.01
N ASP A 76 17.04 -5.56 6.22
CA ASP A 76 17.40 -6.23 7.48
C ASP A 76 16.11 -6.58 8.24
N VAL A 77 16.13 -7.69 8.98
CA VAL A 77 15.06 -8.05 9.92
C VAL A 77 15.67 -8.15 11.30
N VAL A 78 15.39 -7.16 12.14
CA VAL A 78 15.99 -7.02 13.48
C VAL A 78 14.93 -6.53 14.45
N ASP A 79 14.84 -7.18 15.61
CA ASP A 79 13.96 -6.79 16.72
C ASP A 79 12.49 -6.57 16.33
N GLY A 80 11.93 -7.45 15.47
CA GLY A 80 10.54 -7.36 15.02
C GLY A 80 10.30 -6.32 13.92
N ILE A 81 11.35 -5.79 13.29
CA ILE A 81 11.26 -4.73 12.29
C ILE A 81 11.94 -5.18 10.99
N LEU A 82 11.16 -5.23 9.92
CA LEU A 82 11.68 -5.24 8.56
C LEU A 82 12.10 -3.81 8.16
N SER A 83 13.39 -3.61 7.87
CA SER A 83 13.94 -2.35 7.38
C SER A 83 14.37 -2.48 5.92
N LEU A 84 13.56 -1.96 4.99
CA LEU A 84 13.96 -1.81 3.59
C LEU A 84 14.96 -0.65 3.48
N ARG A 85 16.04 -0.84 2.71
CA ARG A 85 17.08 0.18 2.51
C ARG A 85 17.46 0.31 1.05
N ILE A 86 17.96 1.48 0.67
CA ILE A 86 18.63 1.71 -0.61
C ILE A 86 20.12 1.90 -0.33
N ASP A 87 20.95 0.96 -0.77
CA ASP A 87 22.39 1.07 -0.58
C ASP A 87 23.00 1.95 -1.69
N LYS A 88 23.21 3.23 -1.37
CA LYS A 88 23.60 4.27 -2.33
C LYS A 88 24.74 3.86 -3.27
N GLU A 89 25.78 3.24 -2.73
CA GLU A 89 27.03 2.94 -3.44
C GLU A 89 27.03 1.55 -4.12
N THR A 90 26.19 0.61 -3.66
CA THR A 90 26.26 -0.79 -4.10
C THR A 90 25.01 -1.27 -4.82
N GLN A 91 23.87 -0.62 -4.63
CA GLN A 91 22.63 -0.99 -5.30
C GLN A 91 22.53 -0.31 -6.67
N GLY A 92 22.29 -1.11 -7.71
CA GLY A 92 22.03 -0.64 -9.06
C GLY A 92 20.61 -0.09 -9.23
N PRO A 93 20.28 0.48 -10.40
CA PRO A 93 18.91 0.82 -10.73
C PRO A 93 18.05 -0.45 -10.78
N TRP A 94 16.78 -0.33 -10.43
CA TRP A 94 15.81 -1.41 -10.59
C TRP A 94 15.34 -1.51 -12.04
N TRP A 95 15.05 -0.39 -12.70
CA TRP A 95 14.52 -0.40 -14.07
C TRP A 95 15.59 -0.79 -15.09
N ALA A 96 15.29 -1.69 -16.01
CA ALA A 96 16.26 -2.20 -16.99
C ALA A 96 16.73 -1.16 -18.01
N PHE A 97 16.00 -0.06 -18.19
CA PHE A 97 16.20 0.89 -19.29
C PHE A 97 16.51 2.32 -18.83
N ASP A 98 16.67 2.57 -17.52
CA ASP A 98 17.12 3.85 -16.95
C ASP A 98 17.99 3.60 -15.71
N ASP A 99 18.82 4.56 -15.33
CA ASP A 99 19.79 4.44 -14.23
C ASP A 99 19.39 5.19 -12.94
N VAL A 100 18.22 5.83 -12.95
CA VAL A 100 17.84 6.77 -11.87
C VAL A 100 17.19 6.07 -10.67
N GLN A 101 16.23 5.17 -10.89
CA GLN A 101 15.40 4.64 -9.80
C GLN A 101 15.97 3.36 -9.20
N LYS A 102 16.18 3.34 -7.89
CA LYS A 102 16.56 2.17 -7.09
C LYS A 102 15.40 1.78 -6.20
N ILE A 103 15.12 0.49 -6.08
CA ILE A 103 13.97 -0.01 -5.32
C ILE A 103 14.40 -1.19 -4.46
N SER A 104 13.96 -1.19 -3.20
CA SER A 104 13.94 -2.35 -2.33
C SER A 104 12.51 -2.55 -1.87
N SER A 105 11.91 -3.68 -2.21
CA SER A 105 10.49 -3.96 -1.96
C SER A 105 10.26 -5.45 -1.76
N ILE A 106 9.30 -5.79 -0.91
CA ILE A 106 8.79 -7.15 -0.74
C ILE A 106 7.35 -7.19 -1.23
N GLN A 107 6.92 -8.33 -1.78
CA GLN A 107 5.59 -8.48 -2.37
C GLN A 107 4.98 -9.84 -2.05
N THR A 108 3.65 -9.90 -1.96
CA THR A 108 2.91 -11.14 -1.66
C THR A 108 2.50 -11.91 -2.90
N GLY A 109 2.75 -11.38 -4.09
CA GLY A 109 2.51 -12.08 -5.34
C GLY A 109 3.06 -11.35 -6.54
N MET A 110 3.38 -12.11 -7.58
CA MET A 110 3.81 -11.60 -8.87
C MET A 110 3.61 -12.62 -10.00
N ARG A 111 3.50 -12.12 -11.21
CA ARG A 111 3.52 -12.90 -12.46
C ARG A 111 4.06 -12.02 -13.59
N ASP A 112 4.62 -12.65 -14.61
CA ASP A 112 5.12 -11.94 -15.78
C ASP A 112 4.08 -10.99 -16.39
N GLY A 113 4.52 -9.78 -16.70
CA GLY A 113 3.70 -8.76 -17.37
C GLY A 113 2.72 -8.02 -16.46
N MET A 114 2.64 -8.38 -15.18
CA MET A 114 1.76 -7.71 -14.21
C MET A 114 2.24 -6.30 -13.90
N HIS A 115 1.28 -5.41 -13.65
CA HIS A 115 1.46 -4.00 -13.36
C HIS A 115 2.24 -3.30 -14.47
N ASN A 116 1.58 -3.15 -15.61
CA ASN A 116 2.12 -2.44 -16.76
C ASN A 116 1.80 -0.94 -16.66
N PHE A 117 2.75 -0.16 -16.15
CA PHE A 117 2.59 1.25 -15.82
C PHE A 117 3.17 2.21 -16.88
N TRP A 118 3.99 1.73 -17.81
CA TRP A 118 4.57 2.52 -18.90
C TRP A 118 4.48 1.79 -20.23
N ASP A 119 4.31 2.54 -21.32
CA ASP A 119 4.36 1.99 -22.69
C ASP A 119 5.69 1.31 -23.04
N THR A 120 6.74 1.56 -22.24
CA THR A 120 8.08 0.98 -22.39
C THR A 120 8.31 -0.29 -21.55
N CYS A 121 7.33 -0.72 -20.75
CA CYS A 121 7.35 -2.00 -20.03
C CYS A 121 7.55 -3.17 -20.99
N THR A 122 8.77 -3.70 -21.01
CA THR A 122 9.17 -4.86 -21.81
C THR A 122 9.68 -5.93 -20.87
N ILE A 123 9.17 -7.16 -21.01
CA ILE A 123 9.64 -8.28 -20.19
C ILE A 123 11.10 -8.56 -20.55
N THR A 124 11.99 -8.47 -19.55
CA THR A 124 13.43 -8.70 -19.71
C THR A 124 13.86 -10.10 -19.30
N ASP A 125 13.16 -10.71 -18.36
CA ASP A 125 13.34 -12.09 -17.92
C ASP A 125 12.00 -12.70 -17.49
N HIS A 126 11.89 -14.03 -17.54
CA HIS A 126 10.67 -14.77 -17.26
C HIS A 126 10.74 -15.46 -15.91
N HIS A 127 9.73 -15.25 -15.06
CA HIS A 127 9.70 -15.80 -13.72
C HIS A 127 8.47 -16.65 -13.45
N ARG A 128 8.63 -17.65 -12.60
CA ARG A 128 7.48 -18.43 -12.13
C ARG A 128 6.58 -17.51 -11.31
N ALA A 129 5.30 -17.49 -11.63
CA ALA A 129 4.31 -16.78 -10.83
C ALA A 129 4.34 -17.25 -9.36
N VAL A 130 4.23 -16.28 -8.48
CA VAL A 130 4.17 -16.46 -7.03
C VAL A 130 2.86 -15.84 -6.53
N THR A 131 2.14 -16.57 -5.68
CA THR A 131 0.93 -16.09 -5.02
C THR A 131 1.02 -16.54 -3.57
N ASN A 132 1.71 -15.76 -2.73
CA ASN A 132 1.83 -16.02 -1.30
C ASN A 132 0.55 -15.57 -0.57
N PHE A 133 0.04 -14.40 -0.91
CA PHE A 133 -1.22 -13.88 -0.38
C PHE A 133 -1.88 -12.91 -1.36
N GLU A 134 -3.13 -13.20 -1.68
CA GLU A 134 -4.05 -12.33 -2.42
C GLU A 134 -5.42 -12.43 -1.76
N THR A 135 -6.14 -11.32 -1.68
CA THR A 135 -7.49 -11.29 -1.13
C THR A 135 -8.29 -10.18 -1.79
N LYS A 136 -9.61 -10.27 -1.66
CA LYS A 136 -10.54 -9.25 -2.13
C LYS A 136 -11.40 -8.77 -0.96
N TYR A 137 -11.30 -7.48 -0.68
CA TYR A 137 -11.86 -6.83 0.50
C TYR A 137 -11.20 -7.30 1.81
N GLY A 138 -11.39 -6.50 2.85
CA GLY A 138 -10.82 -6.75 4.16
C GLY A 138 -10.39 -5.46 4.81
N TYR A 139 -9.93 -5.58 6.05
CA TYR A 139 -9.20 -4.53 6.73
C TYR A 139 -7.72 -4.85 6.64
N PHE A 140 -6.93 -3.89 6.18
CA PHE A 140 -5.48 -4.01 6.04
C PHE A 140 -4.83 -3.00 6.97
N GLU A 141 -3.75 -3.39 7.64
CA GLU A 141 -3.03 -2.53 8.56
C GLU A 141 -1.53 -2.77 8.50
N LEU A 142 -0.76 -1.69 8.55
CA LEU A 142 0.70 -1.70 8.66
C LEU A 142 1.14 -0.67 9.68
N ARG A 143 1.99 -1.10 10.63
CA ARG A 143 2.71 -0.19 11.52
C ARG A 143 4.11 0.08 10.94
N ALA A 144 4.34 1.30 10.45
CA ALA A 144 5.58 1.65 9.74
C ALA A 144 6.13 3.02 10.16
N ARG A 145 7.43 3.19 9.95
CA ARG A 145 8.15 4.46 10.06
C ARG A 145 8.90 4.69 8.76
N VAL A 146 8.88 5.93 8.25
CA VAL A 146 9.46 6.28 6.95
C VAL A 146 10.56 7.34 7.10
N PRO A 147 11.58 7.37 6.22
CA PRO A 147 12.64 8.38 6.29
C PRO A 147 12.18 9.76 5.78
N HIS A 148 12.87 10.82 6.18
CA HIS A 148 12.58 12.20 5.77
C HIS A 148 13.56 12.78 4.73
N ASP A 149 14.56 12.00 4.29
CA ASP A 149 15.61 12.51 3.42
C ASP A 149 15.13 12.78 1.99
N GLY A 150 15.79 13.74 1.34
CA GLY A 150 15.51 14.06 -0.07
C GLY A 150 15.87 12.90 -0.99
N GLY A 151 15.05 12.68 -2.02
CA GLY A 151 15.24 11.60 -3.00
C GLY A 151 14.68 10.25 -2.56
N LEU A 152 14.02 10.18 -1.39
CA LEU A 152 13.35 8.97 -0.93
C LEU A 152 11.83 9.06 -1.10
N HIS A 153 11.26 7.93 -1.50
CA HIS A 153 9.82 7.68 -1.59
C HIS A 153 9.53 6.35 -0.88
N SER A 154 8.56 6.33 0.03
CA SER A 154 8.10 5.13 0.72
C SER A 154 6.64 4.90 0.40
N ALA A 155 6.30 3.66 0.06
CA ALA A 155 4.95 3.29 -0.31
C ALA A 155 4.51 1.97 0.33
N TRP A 156 3.22 1.89 0.62
CA TRP A 156 2.53 0.62 0.85
C TRP A 156 1.27 0.62 0.00
N TRP A 157 1.19 -0.34 -0.90
CA TRP A 157 0.27 -0.31 -2.02
C TRP A 157 -0.15 -1.72 -2.40
N MET A 158 -1.23 -1.79 -3.18
CA MET A 158 -1.87 -3.01 -3.63
C MET A 158 -2.19 -2.88 -5.11
N ILE A 159 -2.14 -3.99 -5.83
CA ILE A 159 -2.52 -4.06 -7.24
C ILE A 159 -3.48 -5.21 -7.45
N GLY A 160 -4.30 -5.11 -8.50
CA GLY A 160 -5.10 -6.23 -8.95
C GLY A 160 -4.23 -7.42 -9.36
N THR A 161 -4.75 -8.63 -9.16
CA THR A 161 -4.06 -9.89 -9.55
C THR A 161 -3.90 -10.03 -11.07
N GLU A 162 -4.62 -9.18 -11.81
CA GLU A 162 -4.77 -9.22 -13.25
C GLU A 162 -5.18 -10.60 -13.82
N ALA A 163 -5.79 -11.49 -13.02
CA ALA A 163 -6.32 -12.76 -13.50
C ALA A 163 -7.20 -12.58 -14.76
N ARG A 164 -7.85 -11.41 -14.85
CA ARG A 164 -8.33 -10.81 -16.09
C ARG A 164 -7.51 -9.57 -16.47
N ALA A 165 -7.40 -9.30 -17.77
CA ALA A 165 -6.63 -8.18 -18.30
C ALA A 165 -7.14 -6.78 -17.88
N ASP A 166 -8.36 -6.69 -17.35
CA ASP A 166 -8.98 -5.46 -16.85
C ASP A 166 -8.91 -5.32 -15.32
N GLU A 167 -8.28 -6.26 -14.59
CA GLU A 167 -8.10 -6.19 -13.14
C GLU A 167 -6.74 -5.54 -12.80
N THR A 168 -6.50 -4.33 -13.32
CA THR A 168 -5.20 -3.61 -13.25
C THR A 168 -5.15 -2.51 -12.20
N ALA A 169 -6.26 -2.25 -11.48
CA ALA A 169 -6.32 -1.17 -10.51
C ALA A 169 -5.25 -1.27 -9.42
N GLU A 170 -4.75 -0.12 -9.02
CA GLU A 170 -3.77 0.08 -7.95
C GLU A 170 -4.39 0.95 -6.85
N ILE A 171 -4.06 0.61 -5.60
CA ILE A 171 -4.43 1.37 -4.41
C ILE A 171 -3.17 1.61 -3.59
N ASP A 172 -2.82 2.88 -3.45
CA ASP A 172 -1.76 3.34 -2.58
C ASP A 172 -2.32 3.67 -1.21
N VAL A 173 -2.09 2.78 -0.23
CA VAL A 173 -2.51 2.99 1.16
C VAL A 173 -1.69 4.12 1.79
N PHE A 174 -0.42 4.25 1.40
CA PHE A 174 0.30 5.50 1.49
C PHE A 174 1.39 5.64 0.41
N GLU A 175 1.63 6.88 0.03
CA GLU A 175 2.81 7.37 -0.69
C GLU A 175 3.38 8.56 0.08
N ILE A 176 4.61 8.43 0.59
CA ILE A 176 5.27 9.47 1.38
C ILE A 176 6.63 9.79 0.77
N CYS A 177 6.78 11.00 0.28
CA CYS A 177 8.07 11.54 -0.14
C CYS A 177 8.79 12.11 1.07
N GLY A 178 10.08 11.79 1.25
CA GLY A 178 10.89 12.32 2.36
C GLY A 178 10.84 13.85 2.47
N PRO A 179 10.92 14.63 1.36
CA PRO A 179 10.75 16.08 1.40
C PRO A 179 9.40 16.59 1.93
N ASP A 180 8.38 15.75 2.01
CA ASP A 180 7.07 16.10 2.57
C ASP A 180 6.94 15.74 4.04
N VAL A 181 7.95 15.11 4.64
CA VAL A 181 8.02 14.84 6.07
C VAL A 181 8.56 16.08 6.79
N LYS A 182 7.81 16.59 7.78
CA LYS A 182 8.13 17.85 8.47
C LYS A 182 7.80 17.77 9.97
N ALA A 183 8.61 18.45 10.79
CA ALA A 183 8.49 18.59 12.24
C ALA A 183 7.06 18.67 12.81
N GLY A 184 6.14 19.40 12.15
CA GLY A 184 4.78 19.59 12.63
C GLY A 184 3.67 19.43 11.59
N LYS A 185 4.00 18.97 10.38
CA LYS A 185 3.01 18.77 9.31
C LYS A 185 3.58 17.94 8.16
N SER A 186 3.58 16.63 8.30
CA SER A 186 3.89 15.74 7.17
C SER A 186 2.73 15.66 6.18
N ARG A 187 3.02 15.29 4.92
CA ARG A 187 2.00 14.89 3.93
C ARG A 187 2.03 13.38 3.74
N VAL A 188 0.86 12.75 3.83
CA VAL A 188 0.64 11.34 3.49
C VAL A 188 -0.36 11.30 2.35
N ARG A 189 0.07 10.88 1.16
CA ARG A 189 -0.83 10.74 0.01
C ARG A 189 -1.41 9.34 -0.01
N VAL A 190 -2.68 9.24 -0.38
CA VAL A 190 -3.32 7.98 -0.76
C VAL A 190 -3.89 8.14 -2.16
N SER A 191 -3.84 7.08 -2.96
CA SER A 191 -4.21 7.13 -4.37
C SER A 191 -4.95 5.86 -4.80
N VAL A 192 -5.78 6.00 -5.83
CA VAL A 192 -6.35 4.90 -6.60
C VAL A 192 -6.05 5.19 -8.05
N HIS A 193 -5.27 4.33 -8.68
CA HIS A 193 -4.96 4.40 -10.11
C HIS A 193 -5.74 3.31 -10.84
N PRO A 194 -6.68 3.65 -11.74
CA PRO A 194 -7.50 2.66 -12.41
C PRO A 194 -6.75 1.89 -13.49
N TRP A 195 -5.69 2.48 -14.06
CA TRP A 195 -5.00 1.94 -15.23
C TRP A 195 -5.99 1.62 -16.36
N THR A 196 -6.17 0.35 -16.71
CA THR A 196 -7.13 -0.10 -17.72
C THR A 196 -8.46 -0.61 -17.12
N ASP A 197 -8.58 -0.65 -15.79
CA ASP A 197 -9.78 -1.08 -15.09
C ASP A 197 -10.91 -0.02 -15.22
N GLY A 198 -11.96 -0.37 -15.97
CA GLY A 198 -13.12 0.48 -16.15
C GLY A 198 -14.08 0.52 -14.95
N GLY A 199 -13.81 -0.28 -13.91
CA GLY A 199 -14.63 -0.42 -12.71
C GLY A 199 -14.33 0.61 -11.62
N CYS A 200 -13.20 1.32 -11.69
CA CYS A 200 -12.82 2.36 -10.76
C CYS A 200 -12.41 3.65 -11.48
N LYS A 201 -12.08 4.69 -10.70
CA LYS A 201 -11.66 6.00 -11.22
C LYS A 201 -10.47 6.48 -10.43
N GLU A 202 -9.63 7.23 -11.12
CA GLU A 202 -8.53 7.99 -10.54
C GLU A 202 -9.02 8.83 -9.35
N GLN A 203 -8.40 8.64 -8.19
CA GLN A 203 -8.66 9.41 -6.99
C GLN A 203 -7.37 9.56 -6.19
N SER A 204 -7.13 10.75 -5.64
CA SER A 204 -6.05 10.95 -4.67
C SER A 204 -6.51 11.87 -3.56
N LEU A 205 -5.96 11.66 -2.37
CA LEU A 205 -6.23 12.47 -1.20
C LEU A 205 -4.94 12.63 -0.39
N ASP A 206 -4.69 13.85 0.07
CA ASP A 206 -3.58 14.14 0.98
C ASP A 206 -4.09 14.28 2.42
N TYR A 207 -3.49 13.51 3.32
CA TYR A 207 -3.61 13.66 4.76
C TYR A 207 -2.44 14.49 5.29
N TYR A 208 -2.70 15.28 6.33
CA TYR A 208 -1.71 16.16 6.94
C TYR A 208 -1.61 15.95 8.46
N PRO A 209 -1.02 14.82 8.92
CA PRO A 209 -0.74 14.63 10.33
C PRO A 209 0.12 15.77 10.88
N ALA A 210 -0.23 16.28 12.06
CA ALA A 210 0.43 17.40 12.72
C ALA A 210 1.73 17.00 13.45
N CYS A 211 2.58 16.22 12.81
CA CYS A 211 3.82 15.68 13.34
C CYS A 211 4.78 15.30 12.22
N ASP A 212 6.01 14.98 12.62
CA ASP A 212 7.03 14.34 11.81
C ASP A 212 6.89 12.81 11.86
N VAL A 213 6.31 12.23 10.82
CA VAL A 213 6.10 10.78 10.69
C VAL A 213 7.39 9.94 10.56
N SER A 214 8.57 10.56 10.54
CA SER A 214 9.85 9.85 10.60
C SER A 214 10.36 9.64 12.03
N GLN A 215 9.81 10.34 13.01
CA GLN A 215 10.28 10.27 14.40
C GLN A 215 9.73 9.06 15.14
N ASP A 216 8.62 8.49 14.68
CA ASP A 216 7.97 7.35 15.32
C ASP A 216 7.33 6.41 14.29
N PHE A 217 6.90 5.25 14.76
CA PHE A 217 6.04 4.36 14.01
C PHE A 217 4.59 4.84 14.06
N HIS A 218 3.90 4.71 12.93
CA HIS A 218 2.50 5.06 12.78
C HIS A 218 1.73 3.91 12.15
N VAL A 219 0.44 3.82 12.49
CA VAL A 219 -0.47 2.86 11.90
C VAL A 219 -1.10 3.46 10.65
N TYR A 220 -0.93 2.78 9.53
CA TYR A 220 -1.60 3.04 8.26
C TYR A 220 -2.61 1.93 8.03
N GLY A 221 -3.82 2.26 7.59
CA GLY A 221 -4.87 1.26 7.41
C GLY A 221 -5.86 1.60 6.30
N LEU A 222 -6.41 0.54 5.71
CA LEU A 222 -7.41 0.58 4.64
C LEU A 222 -8.58 -0.35 5.00
N PHE A 223 -9.82 0.09 4.78
CA PHE A 223 -11.06 -0.65 5.07
C PHE A 223 -12.02 -0.67 3.88
#